data_AF-A0A803SMW7-F1
#
_entry.id   AF-A0A803SMW7-F1
#
_cell.length_a   1.000
_cell.length_b   1.000
_cell.length_c   1.000
_cell.angle_alpha   90.00
_cell.angle_beta   90.00
_cell.angle_gamma   90.00
#
_symmetry.space_group_name_H-M   'P 1'
#
loop_
_entity.id
_entity.type
_entity.pdbx_description
1 polymer ?
#
loop_
_entity_poly.entity_id
_entity_poly.type
_entity_poly.pdbx_seq_one_letter_code
_entity_poly.pdbx_strand_id
1 'polypeptide(L)'
;MQSDTESFDWTRHKGPTSSSTTGPSFDHTTGEGFFIYLKSNEANRGDVAHLLSPTCASNGPRCFRFWYHMYGVARTMALHVYVVLDGGSPELVWSETGNHGDRWKKAEVSIAHTGRLQVNEGVRSTDLTRNVGSLPYLELIGDLVFPQIILEGVRGEDFRSDVAVDDIYVTDGYCPGHVITTTASTTTSAGPPTSESCVVSGDPHYYTFDQQAHHFMGNCTYTLSQPCGPDSLLLPMFNVEATNEHRGGNTQVSYIKSVDVDVQGIRITLEKGGTVKVQCERRGRNIPIASLLASLFSASYQVSKRCS
;
A
#
# COMPACT_ATOMS: atom_id res chain seq x y z
N MET A 1 -3.81 2.76 7.81
CA MET A 1 -4.67 3.47 8.77
C MET A 1 -3.77 4.22 9.73
N GLN A 2 -4.16 5.41 10.19
CA GLN A 2 -3.41 6.12 11.23
C GLN A 2 -3.71 5.51 12.59
N SER A 3 -2.83 5.71 13.57
CA SER A 3 -3.03 5.22 14.93
C SER A 3 -3.83 6.23 15.76
N ASP A 4 -5.00 5.85 16.26
CA ASP A 4 -5.86 6.73 17.07
C ASP A 4 -5.31 7.01 18.50
N THR A 5 -4.14 6.46 18.85
CA THR A 5 -3.52 6.61 20.18
C THR A 5 -2.53 7.74 20.28
N GLU A 6 -2.16 8.38 19.16
CA GLU A 6 -1.09 9.36 19.10
C GLU A 6 -1.60 10.80 19.26
N SER A 7 -0.70 11.70 19.66
CA SER A 7 -1.01 13.13 19.81
C SER A 7 -1.04 13.89 18.48
N PHE A 8 -0.61 13.26 17.38
CA PHE A 8 -0.40 13.91 16.10
C PHE A 8 -0.54 12.93 14.92
N ASP A 9 -1.17 13.39 13.84
CA ASP A 9 -1.56 12.57 12.69
C ASP A 9 -0.91 13.02 11.38
N TRP A 10 -0.73 12.07 10.47
CA TRP A 10 -0.38 12.37 9.08
C TRP A 10 -1.51 13.15 8.40
N THR A 11 -1.21 14.25 7.74
CA THR A 11 -2.20 15.06 7.04
C THR A 11 -2.14 14.84 5.54
N ARG A 12 -3.26 14.52 4.89
CA ARG A 12 -3.35 14.49 3.42
C ARG A 12 -3.44 15.91 2.87
N HIS A 13 -2.58 16.25 1.91
CA HIS A 13 -2.42 17.61 1.40
C HIS A 13 -2.26 17.65 -0.12
N LYS A 14 -2.55 18.81 -0.70
CA LYS A 14 -2.32 19.10 -2.12
C LYS A 14 -1.76 20.51 -2.26
N GLY A 15 -0.77 20.64 -3.15
CA GLY A 15 -0.02 21.87 -3.34
C GLY A 15 1.02 22.11 -2.26
N PRO A 16 1.56 23.34 -2.15
CA PRO A 16 2.67 23.63 -1.26
C PRO A 16 2.30 23.50 0.23
N THR A 17 3.24 23.01 1.03
CA THR A 17 3.11 23.04 2.49
C THR A 17 3.11 24.48 3.01
N SER A 18 2.70 24.66 4.28
CA SER A 18 2.39 25.97 4.86
C SER A 18 3.59 26.92 4.98
N SER A 19 4.82 26.41 4.95
CA SER A 19 6.03 27.21 5.04
C SER A 19 6.75 27.27 3.69
N SER A 20 7.02 28.50 3.21
CA SER A 20 7.69 28.74 1.92
C SER A 20 9.17 28.34 1.87
N THR A 21 9.73 27.87 2.99
CA THR A 21 11.12 27.41 3.11
C THR A 21 11.22 25.91 3.38
N THR A 22 10.09 25.22 3.33
CA THR A 22 9.97 23.75 3.45
C THR A 22 9.33 23.21 2.18
N GLY A 23 8.94 21.95 2.19
CA GLY A 23 8.25 21.35 1.06
C GLY A 23 7.49 20.11 1.49
N PRO A 24 6.91 19.36 0.55
CA PRO A 24 7.03 19.55 -0.90
C PRO A 24 6.08 20.65 -1.43
N SER A 25 6.41 21.20 -2.59
CA SER A 25 5.52 22.15 -3.30
C SER A 25 4.39 21.44 -4.07
N PHE A 26 4.57 20.16 -4.38
CA PHE A 26 3.73 19.35 -5.23
C PHE A 26 3.92 17.85 -4.92
N ASP A 27 2.92 17.01 -5.19
CA ASP A 27 3.00 15.56 -5.02
C ASP A 27 4.06 14.95 -5.96
N HIS A 28 4.47 13.72 -5.66
CA HIS A 28 5.47 13.04 -6.46
C HIS A 28 4.90 12.55 -7.80
N THR A 29 3.67 12.03 -7.81
CA THR A 29 3.11 11.29 -8.95
C THR A 29 2.88 12.17 -10.19
N THR A 30 2.24 13.32 -10.01
CA THR A 30 1.74 14.16 -11.13
C THR A 30 2.11 15.63 -11.01
N GLY A 31 2.43 16.10 -9.81
CA GLY A 31 2.61 17.50 -9.49
C GLY A 31 1.30 18.24 -9.08
N GLU A 32 0.14 17.63 -9.34
CA GLU A 32 -1.18 18.16 -8.97
C GLU A 32 -2.03 17.20 -8.12
N GLY A 33 -1.48 16.08 -7.70
CA GLY A 33 -2.09 15.06 -6.87
C GLY A 33 -2.07 15.40 -5.38
N PHE A 34 -2.06 14.36 -4.56
CA PHE A 34 -2.06 14.48 -3.10
C PHE A 34 -0.96 13.63 -2.51
N PHE A 35 -0.33 14.13 -1.46
CA PHE A 35 0.63 13.41 -0.63
C PHE A 35 0.16 13.46 0.84
N ILE A 36 0.84 12.72 1.71
CA ILE A 36 0.67 12.86 3.16
C ILE A 36 1.91 13.53 3.77
N TYR A 37 1.72 14.37 4.78
CA TYR A 37 2.83 15.02 5.46
C TYR A 37 2.55 15.29 6.94
N LEU A 38 3.63 15.52 7.68
CA LEU A 38 3.58 16.02 9.04
C LEU A 38 3.40 17.54 9.00
N LYS A 39 2.21 18.01 9.36
CA LYS A 39 1.92 19.44 9.54
C LYS A 39 2.64 20.04 10.74
N SER A 40 3.89 20.45 10.51
CA SER A 40 4.85 20.81 11.54
C SER A 40 4.47 21.96 12.47
N ASN A 41 3.60 22.88 12.03
CA ASN A 41 3.13 24.01 12.82
C ASN A 41 2.03 23.64 13.84
N GLU A 42 1.49 22.42 13.77
CA GLU A 42 0.45 21.91 14.67
C GLU A 42 0.96 20.82 15.62
N ALA A 43 2.26 20.50 15.54
CA ALA A 43 2.92 19.47 16.34
C ALA A 43 4.00 20.08 17.26
N ASN A 44 4.19 19.49 18.44
CA ASN A 44 5.29 19.80 19.33
C ASN A 44 6.57 19.09 18.88
N ARG A 45 7.72 19.60 19.33
CA ARG A 45 9.02 18.98 19.08
C ARG A 45 9.03 17.53 19.59
N GLY A 46 9.39 16.60 18.71
CA GLY A 46 9.47 15.17 19.03
C GLY A 46 8.13 14.44 18.97
N ASP A 47 7.03 15.12 18.64
CA ASP A 47 5.76 14.44 18.36
C ASP A 47 5.93 13.48 17.19
N VAL A 48 5.18 12.38 17.25
CA VAL A 48 5.30 11.27 16.32
C VAL A 48 3.94 11.00 15.71
N ALA A 49 3.92 10.68 14.41
CA ALA A 49 2.74 10.17 13.73
C ALA A 49 3.03 8.80 13.12
N HIS A 50 2.14 7.84 13.37
CA HIS A 50 2.22 6.49 12.80
C HIS A 50 1.20 6.28 11.69
N LEU A 51 1.68 5.74 10.57
CA LEU A 51 0.83 5.15 9.54
C LEU A 51 1.07 3.64 9.53
N LEU A 52 0.03 2.90 9.90
CA LEU A 52 0.04 1.46 10.02
C LEU A 52 -0.50 0.82 8.74
N SER A 53 0.24 -0.13 8.17
CA SER A 53 -0.31 -1.03 7.16
C SER A 53 -1.34 -1.97 7.79
N PRO A 54 -2.21 -2.56 6.98
CA PRO A 54 -2.97 -3.74 7.37
C PRO A 54 -2.03 -4.92 7.68
N THR A 55 -2.50 -5.85 8.51
CA THR A 55 -1.85 -7.13 8.76
C THR A 55 -2.43 -8.19 7.81
N CYS A 56 -1.87 -8.28 6.62
CA CYS A 56 -2.25 -9.29 5.63
C CYS A 56 -1.29 -10.49 5.69
N ALA A 57 -1.81 -11.68 5.46
CA ALA A 57 -0.97 -12.88 5.36
C ALA A 57 0.00 -12.73 4.18
N SER A 58 1.28 -13.00 4.44
CA SER A 58 2.34 -12.98 3.45
C SER A 58 3.05 -14.33 3.42
N ASN A 59 3.32 -14.81 2.20
CA ASN A 59 4.17 -15.97 1.96
C ASN A 59 5.43 -15.50 1.23
N GLY A 60 6.54 -15.39 1.95
CA GLY A 60 7.82 -14.97 1.40
C GLY A 60 8.10 -13.46 1.44
N PRO A 61 9.29 -13.04 0.97
CA PRO A 61 9.78 -11.68 1.10
C PRO A 61 8.92 -10.67 0.33
N ARG A 62 8.88 -9.43 0.83
CA ARG A 62 8.18 -8.30 0.21
C ARG A 62 9.13 -7.13 0.01
N CYS A 63 8.90 -6.37 -1.05
CA CYS A 63 9.58 -5.12 -1.31
C CYS A 63 8.63 -3.97 -1.02
N PHE A 64 8.86 -3.28 0.10
CA PHE A 64 8.16 -2.07 0.48
C PHE A 64 8.83 -0.86 -0.15
N ARG A 65 8.07 -0.04 -0.87
CA ARG A 65 8.58 1.10 -1.63
C ARG A 65 7.70 2.31 -1.39
N PHE A 66 8.34 3.46 -1.28
CA PHE A 66 7.65 4.74 -1.11
C PHE A 66 8.55 5.88 -1.57
N TRP A 67 7.94 7.02 -1.83
CA TRP A 67 8.64 8.28 -2.04
C TRP A 67 8.53 9.14 -0.80
N TYR A 68 9.61 9.82 -0.44
CA TYR A 68 9.66 10.71 0.71
C TYR A 68 10.31 12.05 0.34
N HIS A 69 9.90 13.11 1.04
CA HIS A 69 10.49 14.44 0.96
C HIS A 69 10.73 14.94 2.38
N MET A 70 11.98 15.32 2.68
CA MET A 70 12.40 15.80 4.00
C MET A 70 13.25 17.03 3.81
N TYR A 71 12.66 18.21 4.00
CA TYR A 71 13.33 19.48 3.71
C TYR A 71 13.00 20.54 4.75
N GLY A 72 14.04 21.27 5.16
CA GLY A 72 13.95 22.38 6.10
C GLY A 72 15.15 22.47 7.03
N VAL A 73 15.00 23.23 8.11
CA VAL A 73 16.11 23.58 9.01
C VAL A 73 16.31 22.59 10.16
N ALA A 74 15.29 21.82 10.51
CA ALA A 74 15.36 20.85 11.61
C ALA A 74 16.34 19.72 11.27
N ARG A 75 17.24 19.42 12.21
CA ARG A 75 18.20 18.32 12.13
C ARG A 75 17.66 17.04 12.72
N THR A 76 16.61 17.12 13.52
CA THR A 76 16.01 15.98 14.24
C THR A 76 14.67 15.52 13.66
N MET A 77 14.20 16.11 12.54
CA MET A 77 13.10 15.48 11.79
C MET A 77 13.55 14.11 11.32
N ALA A 78 12.67 13.11 11.37
CA ALA A 78 13.03 11.76 10.97
C ALA A 78 11.86 11.03 10.33
N LEU A 79 12.19 9.99 9.56
CA LEU A 79 11.25 9.03 9.03
C LEU A 79 11.80 7.63 9.29
N HIS A 80 11.04 6.82 10.01
CA HIS A 80 11.40 5.45 10.34
C HIS A 80 10.41 4.46 9.74
N VAL A 81 10.89 3.28 9.39
CA VAL A 81 10.05 2.15 9.00
C VAL A 81 10.34 1.02 9.97
N TYR A 82 9.30 0.59 10.68
CA TYR A 82 9.33 -0.60 11.50
C TYR A 82 8.50 -1.71 10.87
N VAL A 83 8.88 -2.95 11.18
CA VAL A 83 8.10 -4.14 10.85
C VAL A 83 7.78 -4.90 12.14
N VAL A 84 6.52 -5.25 12.31
CA VAL A 84 6.04 -6.17 13.34
C VAL A 84 5.66 -7.48 12.65
N LEU A 85 6.30 -8.57 13.03
CA LEU A 85 5.94 -9.91 12.56
C LEU A 85 5.05 -10.61 13.59
N ASP A 86 3.89 -11.11 13.16
CA ASP A 86 2.95 -11.91 13.98
C ASP A 86 2.56 -11.26 15.31
N GLY A 87 2.46 -9.94 15.33
CA GLY A 87 2.13 -9.17 16.54
C GLY A 87 3.24 -9.13 17.59
N GLY A 88 4.48 -9.46 17.22
CA GLY A 88 5.66 -9.34 18.07
C GLY A 88 6.10 -7.89 18.30
N SER A 89 7.35 -7.71 18.70
CA SER A 89 7.94 -6.37 18.87
C SER A 89 8.28 -5.72 17.53
N PRO A 90 8.15 -4.39 17.39
CA PRO A 90 8.57 -3.67 16.19
C PRO A 90 10.09 -3.72 16.02
N GLU A 91 10.54 -4.08 14.83
CA GLU A 91 11.94 -4.05 14.40
C GLU A 91 12.18 -2.87 13.45
N LEU A 92 13.17 -2.02 13.73
CA LEU A 92 13.55 -0.92 12.84
C LEU A 92 14.29 -1.48 11.62
N VAL A 93 13.69 -1.33 10.44
CA VAL A 93 14.24 -1.88 9.18
C VAL A 93 14.79 -0.81 8.24
N TRP A 94 14.40 0.46 8.42
CA TRP A 94 14.91 1.58 7.65
C TRP A 94 14.70 2.90 8.41
N SER A 95 15.63 3.84 8.27
CA SER A 95 15.51 5.19 8.84
C SER A 95 16.28 6.24 8.03
N GLU A 96 15.75 7.45 8.03
CA GLU A 96 16.43 8.66 7.58
C GLU A 96 16.16 9.81 8.56
N THR A 97 17.16 10.68 8.73
CA THR A 97 17.11 11.79 9.71
C THR A 97 17.69 13.07 9.13
N GLY A 98 17.03 14.19 9.42
CA GLY A 98 17.47 15.53 9.05
C GLY A 98 17.03 15.93 7.64
N ASN A 99 17.77 16.86 7.05
CA ASN A 99 17.42 17.46 5.77
C ASN A 99 18.02 16.66 4.60
N HIS A 100 17.15 16.23 3.67
CA HIS A 100 17.48 15.45 2.48
C HIS A 100 17.44 16.28 1.18
N GLY A 101 17.20 17.59 1.29
CA GLY A 101 17.08 18.55 0.20
C GLY A 101 15.65 18.68 -0.32
N ASP A 102 15.39 19.74 -1.06
CA ASP A 102 14.07 20.01 -1.66
C ASP A 102 13.85 19.15 -2.92
N ARG A 103 13.69 17.85 -2.71
CA ARG A 103 13.37 16.88 -3.76
C ARG A 103 12.75 15.62 -3.17
N TRP A 104 11.86 15.00 -3.94
CA TRP A 104 11.39 13.66 -3.66
C TRP A 104 12.54 12.64 -3.82
N LYS A 105 12.65 11.73 -2.87
CA LYS A 105 13.59 10.61 -2.85
C LYS A 105 12.84 9.31 -2.72
N LYS A 106 13.39 8.25 -3.29
CA LYS A 106 12.80 6.91 -3.23
C LYS A 106 13.45 6.08 -2.15
N ALA A 107 12.64 5.36 -1.38
CA ALA A 107 13.07 4.36 -0.43
C ALA A 107 12.59 2.97 -0.86
N GLU A 108 13.42 1.96 -0.62
CA GLU A 108 13.16 0.56 -0.97
C GLU A 108 13.63 -0.33 0.18
N VAL A 109 12.71 -1.08 0.79
CA VAL A 109 12.97 -1.88 1.99
C VAL A 109 12.52 -3.31 1.73
N SER A 110 13.47 -4.25 1.82
CA SER A 110 13.15 -5.68 1.73
C SER A 110 12.71 -6.21 3.10
N ILE A 111 11.53 -6.79 3.16
CA ILE A 111 10.93 -7.37 4.36
C ILE A 111 10.97 -8.88 4.19
N ALA A 112 11.80 -9.57 4.96
CA ALA A 112 11.90 -11.04 4.93
C ALA A 112 11.48 -11.67 6.26
N HIS A 113 10.86 -12.84 6.19
CA HIS A 113 10.29 -13.57 7.33
C HIS A 113 11.32 -14.33 8.16
N THR A 114 12.53 -14.54 7.63
CA THR A 114 13.65 -15.04 8.41
C THR A 114 14.21 -13.88 9.20
N GLY A 115 13.81 -13.76 10.48
CA GLY A 115 14.35 -12.78 11.40
C GLY A 115 15.85 -12.64 11.23
N ARG A 116 16.30 -11.38 11.11
CA ARG A 116 17.67 -10.91 10.81
C ARG A 116 17.98 -10.68 9.33
N LEU A 117 17.64 -9.49 8.84
CA LEU A 117 18.32 -8.86 7.70
C LEU A 117 19.34 -7.84 8.21
N GLN A 118 20.63 -8.11 7.99
CA GLN A 118 21.69 -7.12 8.20
C GLN A 118 21.70 -6.13 7.03
N VAL A 119 21.54 -4.85 7.33
CA VAL A 119 22.10 -3.78 6.49
C VAL A 119 23.55 -3.60 6.93
N ASN A 120 24.51 -3.94 6.07
CA ASN A 120 25.88 -3.47 6.28
C ASN A 120 26.36 -2.73 5.03
N GLU A 121 26.52 -1.41 5.15
CA GLU A 121 27.67 -0.78 4.54
C GLU A 121 28.94 -1.36 5.20
N GLY A 122 29.72 -2.09 4.40
CA GLY A 122 31.14 -2.39 4.65
C GLY A 122 31.53 -3.26 5.87
N VAL A 123 31.52 -4.60 5.76
CA VAL A 123 32.41 -5.48 6.56
C VAL A 123 32.88 -6.71 5.74
N ARG A 124 34.15 -7.07 5.93
CA ARG A 124 34.93 -8.11 5.23
C ARG A 124 34.49 -9.53 5.66
N SER A 125 34.25 -10.39 4.67
CA SER A 125 33.91 -11.81 4.83
C SER A 125 35.04 -12.60 5.51
N THR A 126 34.76 -13.18 6.68
CA THR A 126 35.35 -14.45 7.11
C THR A 126 34.36 -15.19 8.02
N ASP A 127 34.08 -16.43 7.62
CA ASP A 127 33.69 -17.55 8.49
C ASP A 127 32.19 -17.82 8.72
N LEU A 128 31.59 -18.66 7.86
CA LEU A 128 30.45 -19.51 8.18
C LEU A 128 30.57 -20.86 7.43
N THR A 129 31.50 -21.72 7.86
CA THR A 129 31.41 -23.17 7.59
C THR A 129 31.23 -23.93 8.89
N ARG A 130 29.99 -24.11 9.36
CA ARG A 130 29.64 -25.22 10.27
C ARG A 130 28.21 -25.72 10.02
N ASN A 131 28.16 -26.92 9.44
CA ASN A 131 27.16 -27.98 9.61
C ASN A 131 25.67 -27.63 9.54
N VAL A 132 25.05 -27.86 8.39
CA VAL A 132 23.63 -28.20 8.32
C VAL A 132 23.53 -29.70 8.09
N GLY A 133 23.27 -30.43 9.18
CA GLY A 133 22.86 -31.82 9.13
C GLY A 133 21.50 -31.94 8.43
N SER A 134 21.39 -32.96 7.59
CA SER A 134 20.18 -33.41 6.91
C SER A 134 18.94 -33.44 7.82
N LEU A 135 17.91 -32.66 7.47
CA LEU A 135 16.54 -32.86 7.93
C LEU A 135 15.68 -33.37 6.75
N PRO A 136 14.73 -34.28 7.01
CA PRO A 136 13.95 -34.94 5.98
C PRO A 136 12.94 -33.96 5.36
N TYR A 137 12.77 -34.13 4.05
CA TYR A 137 11.81 -33.48 3.17
C TYR A 137 10.37 -33.55 3.71
N LEU A 138 9.95 -32.65 4.60
CA LEU A 138 8.56 -32.35 4.99
C LEU A 138 8.52 -31.12 5.93
N GLU A 139 8.78 -29.92 5.38
CA GLU A 139 8.34 -28.60 5.91
C GLU A 139 8.71 -27.51 4.89
N LEU A 140 8.02 -27.51 3.75
CA LEU A 140 8.11 -26.46 2.71
C LEU A 140 6.72 -25.83 2.51
N ILE A 141 5.97 -25.68 3.60
CA ILE A 141 4.97 -24.63 3.68
C ILE A 141 5.78 -23.45 4.20
N GLY A 142 6.09 -22.47 3.34
CA GLY A 142 6.61 -21.20 3.85
C GLY A 142 5.59 -20.68 4.85
N ASP A 143 5.98 -20.55 6.12
CA ASP A 143 5.06 -20.13 7.17
C ASP A 143 4.38 -18.83 6.74
N LEU A 144 3.05 -18.84 6.74
CA LEU A 144 2.25 -17.64 6.50
C LEU A 144 2.47 -16.71 7.71
N VAL A 145 3.11 -15.59 7.47
CA VAL A 145 3.38 -14.57 8.49
C VAL A 145 2.48 -13.36 8.23
N PHE A 146 2.10 -12.65 9.29
CA PHE A 146 1.27 -11.45 9.21
C PHE A 146 2.12 -10.21 9.53
N PRO A 147 2.88 -9.67 8.55
CA PRO A 147 3.65 -8.45 8.77
C PRO A 147 2.73 -7.23 8.90
N GLN A 148 3.07 -6.35 9.84
CA GLN A 148 2.59 -4.98 9.89
C GLN A 148 3.76 -4.04 9.63
N ILE A 149 3.62 -3.15 8.66
CA ILE A 149 4.57 -2.08 8.39
C ILE A 149 4.09 -0.83 9.13
N ILE A 150 4.99 -0.20 9.87
CA ILE A 150 4.74 1.06 10.59
C ILE A 150 5.65 2.10 9.96
N LEU A 151 5.06 3.10 9.32
CA LEU A 151 5.75 4.29 8.87
C LEU A 151 5.61 5.35 9.96
N GLU A 152 6.72 5.71 10.59
CA GLU A 152 6.78 6.65 11.70
C GLU A 152 7.44 7.94 11.26
N GLY A 153 6.67 9.03 11.24
CA GLY A 153 7.18 10.37 11.01
C GLY A 153 7.44 11.07 12.34
N VAL A 154 8.63 11.65 12.52
CA VAL A 154 9.01 12.38 13.73
C VAL A 154 9.14 13.86 13.46
N ARG A 155 8.43 14.66 14.25
CA ARG A 155 8.49 16.10 14.21
C ARG A 155 9.83 16.61 14.72
N GLY A 156 10.55 17.34 13.86
CA GLY A 156 11.84 17.93 14.19
C GLY A 156 11.78 19.07 15.22
N GLU A 157 12.95 19.59 15.60
CA GLU A 157 13.11 20.64 16.61
C GLU A 157 12.67 22.03 16.17
N ASP A 158 12.46 22.26 14.88
CA ASP A 158 12.05 23.54 14.29
C ASP A 158 10.92 23.30 13.29
N PHE A 159 9.85 24.11 13.34
CA PHE A 159 8.64 23.91 12.52
C PHE A 159 8.85 24.23 11.05
N ARG A 160 9.96 24.89 10.70
CA ARG A 160 10.38 25.12 9.33
C ARG A 160 11.10 23.87 8.78
N SER A 161 10.45 22.73 8.91
CA SER A 161 10.84 21.48 8.27
C SER A 161 9.64 20.59 8.13
N ASP A 162 9.48 19.92 7.01
CA ASP A 162 8.38 19.00 6.78
C ASP A 162 8.91 17.63 6.38
N VAL A 163 8.16 16.61 6.80
CA VAL A 163 8.34 15.21 6.37
C VAL A 163 7.09 14.83 5.61
N ALA A 164 7.24 14.49 4.33
CA ALA A 164 6.15 14.07 3.47
C ALA A 164 6.45 12.72 2.83
N VAL A 165 5.38 11.97 2.55
CA VAL A 165 5.42 10.66 1.91
C VAL A 165 4.35 10.57 0.84
N ASP A 166 4.68 9.89 -0.25
CA ASP A 166 3.80 9.67 -1.38
C ASP A 166 4.10 8.31 -2.04
N ASP A 167 3.20 7.85 -2.91
CA ASP A 167 3.38 6.65 -3.75
C ASP A 167 3.88 5.43 -2.95
N ILE A 168 3.16 5.08 -1.89
CA ILE A 168 3.44 3.89 -1.07
C ILE A 168 2.89 2.64 -1.77
N TYR A 169 3.73 1.64 -2.02
CA TYR A 169 3.32 0.36 -2.57
C TYR A 169 4.20 -0.80 -2.09
N VAL A 170 3.64 -2.01 -2.13
CA VAL A 170 4.33 -3.26 -1.77
C VAL A 170 4.25 -4.22 -2.94
N THR A 171 5.36 -4.86 -3.28
CA THR A 171 5.40 -5.93 -4.27
C THR A 171 5.99 -7.21 -3.69
N ASP A 172 5.70 -8.33 -4.33
CA ASP A 172 6.26 -9.63 -3.98
C ASP A 172 7.74 -9.68 -4.32
N GLY A 173 8.52 -10.39 -3.50
CA GLY A 173 9.96 -10.56 -3.70
C GLY A 173 10.81 -9.50 -2.99
N TYR A 174 12.13 -9.62 -3.16
CA TYR A 174 13.10 -8.65 -2.65
C TYR A 174 13.13 -7.38 -3.49
N CYS A 175 13.56 -6.27 -2.89
CA CYS A 175 13.83 -5.06 -3.66
C CYS A 175 15.04 -5.22 -4.59
N PRO A 176 15.06 -4.52 -5.75
CA PRO A 176 16.24 -4.44 -6.61
C PRO A 176 17.49 -4.03 -5.82
N GLY A 177 18.63 -4.68 -6.09
CA GLY A 177 19.88 -4.44 -5.37
C GLY A 177 20.07 -5.30 -4.11
N HIS A 178 19.08 -6.09 -3.71
CA HIS A 178 19.26 -7.11 -2.68
C HIS A 178 20.19 -8.23 -3.19
N VAL A 179 21.43 -8.27 -2.68
CA VAL A 179 22.41 -9.29 -3.06
C VAL A 179 22.07 -10.59 -2.34
N ILE A 180 21.40 -11.50 -3.05
CA ILE A 180 21.19 -12.87 -2.59
C ILE A 180 22.40 -13.69 -3.05
N THR A 181 23.23 -14.15 -2.13
CA THR A 181 24.32 -15.10 -2.45
C THR A 181 23.74 -16.51 -2.65
N THR A 182 22.94 -16.71 -3.70
CA THR A 182 22.46 -18.05 -4.07
C THR A 182 22.33 -18.15 -5.59
N THR A 183 22.88 -19.24 -6.13
CA THR A 183 23.04 -19.60 -7.54
C THR A 183 21.81 -19.27 -8.39
N ALA A 184 22.05 -18.57 -9.51
CA ALA A 184 21.04 -18.12 -10.45
C ALA A 184 20.04 -19.22 -10.86
N SER A 185 18.75 -18.96 -10.65
CA SER A 185 17.68 -19.47 -11.50
C SER A 185 17.08 -18.29 -12.26
N THR A 186 17.24 -18.32 -13.59
CA THR A 186 16.65 -17.37 -14.52
C THR A 186 15.13 -17.55 -14.54
N THR A 187 14.38 -16.52 -14.11
CA THR A 187 12.94 -16.43 -14.38
C THR A 187 12.69 -15.29 -15.37
N THR A 188 11.97 -15.63 -16.43
CA THR A 188 11.66 -14.79 -17.59
C THR A 188 10.89 -13.55 -17.19
N SER A 189 11.39 -12.38 -17.60
CA SER A 189 10.73 -11.07 -17.43
C SER A 189 9.42 -11.04 -18.23
N ALA A 190 8.29 -10.89 -17.53
CA ALA A 190 7.06 -10.40 -18.12
C ALA A 190 7.21 -8.90 -18.41
N GLY A 191 6.75 -8.45 -19.57
CA GLY A 191 6.75 -7.03 -19.94
C GLY A 191 5.89 -6.18 -18.99
N PRO A 192 6.08 -4.85 -18.99
CA PRO A 192 5.35 -3.96 -18.10
C PRO A 192 3.83 -4.10 -18.34
N PRO A 193 3.01 -4.29 -17.29
CA PRO A 193 1.57 -4.33 -17.45
C PRO A 193 1.08 -2.97 -17.98
N THR A 194 0.31 -2.99 -19.06
CA THR A 194 -0.44 -1.82 -19.52
C THR A 194 -1.53 -1.54 -18.48
N SER A 195 -1.54 -0.33 -17.92
CA SER A 195 -2.54 0.11 -16.95
C SER A 195 -3.63 0.93 -17.66
N GLU A 196 -4.90 0.61 -17.37
CA GLU A 196 -6.05 1.44 -17.73
C GLU A 196 -6.74 1.93 -16.44
N SER A 197 -7.28 3.15 -16.46
CA SER A 197 -7.91 3.80 -15.30
C SER A 197 -9.43 3.80 -15.42
N CYS A 198 -10.12 3.37 -14.36
CA CYS A 198 -11.57 3.52 -14.22
C CYS A 198 -11.87 4.76 -13.37
N VAL A 199 -12.79 5.61 -13.83
CA VAL A 199 -13.20 6.82 -13.11
C VAL A 199 -14.67 6.71 -12.73
N VAL A 200 -14.93 6.62 -11.43
CA VAL A 200 -16.28 6.76 -10.88
C VAL A 200 -16.44 8.19 -10.39
N SER A 201 -17.26 8.97 -11.10
CA SER A 201 -17.52 10.37 -10.76
C SER A 201 -18.98 10.72 -11.04
N GLY A 202 -19.69 11.20 -10.01
CA GLY A 202 -20.98 11.86 -10.17
C GLY A 202 -22.22 10.97 -10.07
N ASP A 203 -23.21 11.49 -9.36
CA ASP A 203 -24.61 11.09 -9.37
C ASP A 203 -25.26 11.50 -10.72
N PRO A 204 -25.98 10.64 -11.48
CA PRO A 204 -26.08 9.17 -11.47
C PRO A 204 -25.45 8.53 -12.72
N HIS A 205 -24.35 9.07 -13.26
CA HIS A 205 -23.76 8.65 -14.53
C HIS A 205 -22.43 7.92 -14.30
N TYR A 206 -22.40 6.63 -14.61
CA TYR A 206 -21.21 5.78 -14.46
C TYR A 206 -20.65 5.48 -15.85
N TYR A 207 -19.35 5.64 -16.04
CA TYR A 207 -18.68 5.32 -17.30
C TYR A 207 -17.85 4.04 -17.12
N THR A 208 -18.12 3.03 -17.94
CA THR A 208 -17.39 1.75 -17.95
C THR A 208 -16.10 1.82 -18.77
N PHE A 209 -15.28 0.75 -18.78
CA PHE A 209 -14.00 0.68 -19.50
C PHE A 209 -14.10 0.96 -21.01
N ASP A 210 -15.26 0.66 -21.60
CA ASP A 210 -15.60 0.95 -22.99
C ASP A 210 -16.28 2.32 -23.19
N GLN A 211 -16.21 3.20 -22.18
CA GLN A 211 -16.80 4.54 -22.12
C GLN A 211 -18.34 4.57 -22.20
N GLN A 212 -19.03 3.44 -22.01
CA GLN A 212 -20.49 3.44 -21.98
C GLN A 212 -21.03 4.04 -20.69
N ALA A 213 -22.10 4.84 -20.83
CA ALA A 213 -22.78 5.48 -19.71
C ALA A 213 -23.87 4.56 -19.14
N HIS A 214 -23.82 4.28 -17.84
CA HIS A 214 -24.81 3.55 -17.10
C HIS A 214 -25.42 4.40 -15.99
N HIS A 215 -26.72 4.22 -15.74
CA HIS A 215 -27.45 4.94 -14.71
C HIS A 215 -27.88 4.00 -13.59
N PHE A 216 -27.31 4.18 -12.39
CA PHE A 216 -27.67 3.40 -11.21
C PHE A 216 -28.44 4.26 -10.22
N MET A 217 -29.74 3.96 -10.07
CA MET A 217 -30.64 4.63 -9.12
C MET A 217 -31.07 3.68 -8.00
N GLY A 218 -31.17 4.23 -6.79
CA GLY A 218 -31.60 3.55 -5.57
C GLY A 218 -30.48 3.41 -4.54
N ASN A 219 -30.77 2.76 -3.41
CA ASN A 219 -29.85 2.52 -2.29
C ASN A 219 -29.18 1.13 -2.33
N CYS A 220 -29.03 0.55 -3.53
CA CYS A 220 -28.47 -0.79 -3.68
C CYS A 220 -26.94 -0.77 -3.81
N THR A 221 -26.34 -1.96 -3.78
CA THR A 221 -24.94 -2.18 -4.14
C THR A 221 -24.87 -2.67 -5.59
N TYR A 222 -23.98 -2.06 -6.36
CA TYR A 222 -23.77 -2.32 -7.77
C TYR A 222 -22.35 -2.85 -7.96
N THR A 223 -22.21 -4.03 -8.56
CA THR A 223 -20.90 -4.52 -9.00
C THR A 223 -20.53 -3.78 -10.27
N LEU A 224 -19.52 -2.93 -10.19
CA LEU A 224 -19.00 -2.12 -11.29
C LEU A 224 -18.06 -2.90 -12.20
N SER A 225 -17.28 -3.81 -11.62
CA SER A 225 -16.40 -4.68 -12.41
C SER A 225 -16.02 -5.92 -11.62
N GLN A 226 -16.13 -7.07 -12.27
CA GLN A 226 -15.59 -8.34 -11.80
C GLN A 226 -15.28 -9.21 -13.03
N PRO A 227 -14.32 -10.14 -12.94
CA PRO A 227 -14.13 -11.18 -13.95
C PRO A 227 -15.45 -11.90 -14.27
N CYS A 228 -15.75 -12.06 -15.55
CA CYS A 228 -16.88 -12.87 -16.02
C CYS A 228 -16.44 -13.82 -17.16
N GLY A 229 -17.18 -14.91 -17.30
CA GLY A 229 -16.87 -15.96 -18.28
C GLY A 229 -16.06 -17.14 -17.71
N PRO A 230 -15.76 -18.15 -18.54
CA PRO A 230 -15.15 -19.41 -18.10
C PRO A 230 -13.76 -19.24 -17.48
N ASP A 231 -13.01 -18.22 -17.88
CA ASP A 231 -11.66 -17.96 -17.39
C ASP A 231 -11.64 -17.20 -16.04
N SER A 232 -12.80 -16.80 -15.51
CA SER A 232 -12.90 -16.03 -14.26
C SER A 232 -12.30 -16.74 -13.04
N LEU A 233 -12.26 -18.07 -13.07
CA LEU A 233 -11.68 -18.89 -11.99
C LEU A 233 -10.14 -18.94 -12.02
N LEU A 234 -9.53 -18.51 -13.13
CA LEU A 234 -8.09 -18.52 -13.37
C LEU A 234 -7.47 -17.12 -13.24
N LEU A 235 -8.30 -16.08 -13.26
CA LEU A 235 -7.85 -14.70 -13.11
C LEU A 235 -7.64 -14.36 -11.62
N PRO A 236 -6.68 -13.47 -11.29
CA PRO A 236 -6.55 -12.96 -9.94
C PRO A 236 -7.89 -12.34 -9.52
N MET A 237 -8.45 -12.85 -8.42
CA MET A 237 -9.72 -12.38 -7.88
C MET A 237 -9.68 -10.86 -7.71
N PHE A 238 -10.56 -10.16 -8.43
CA PHE A 238 -10.87 -8.77 -8.17
C PHE A 238 -12.37 -8.52 -8.30
N ASN A 239 -12.90 -7.58 -7.52
CA ASN A 239 -14.30 -7.16 -7.55
C ASN A 239 -14.37 -5.69 -7.13
N VAL A 240 -15.12 -4.88 -7.87
CA VAL A 240 -15.34 -3.48 -7.55
C VAL A 240 -16.84 -3.28 -7.38
N GLU A 241 -17.25 -2.85 -6.20
CA GLU A 241 -18.64 -2.57 -5.84
C GLU A 241 -18.81 -1.10 -5.47
N ALA A 242 -19.92 -0.50 -5.88
CA ALA A 242 -20.36 0.81 -5.42
C ALA A 242 -21.70 0.68 -4.70
N THR A 243 -21.76 1.17 -3.46
CA THR A 243 -23.01 1.22 -2.69
C THR A 243 -23.54 2.65 -2.72
N ASN A 244 -24.81 2.82 -3.10
CA ASN A 244 -25.47 4.11 -3.14
C ASN A 244 -26.35 4.34 -1.89
N GLU A 245 -26.60 5.62 -1.57
CA GLU A 245 -27.57 6.03 -0.55
C GLU A 245 -28.46 7.18 -1.04
N HIS A 246 -29.66 7.29 -0.45
CA HIS A 246 -30.61 8.35 -0.80
C HIS A 246 -30.19 9.72 -0.27
N ARG A 247 -30.47 10.76 -1.06
CA ARG A 247 -30.09 12.13 -0.72
C ARG A 247 -31.00 12.74 0.33
N GLY A 248 -30.59 12.72 1.59
CA GLY A 248 -31.25 13.47 2.68
C GLY A 248 -32.74 13.15 2.83
N GLY A 249 -33.10 11.87 2.69
CA GLY A 249 -34.49 11.39 2.77
C GLY A 249 -35.27 11.43 1.45
N ASN A 250 -34.73 12.04 0.38
CA ASN A 250 -35.32 11.95 -0.95
C ASN A 250 -34.96 10.62 -1.62
N THR A 251 -35.95 9.74 -1.79
CA THR A 251 -35.78 8.41 -2.41
C THR A 251 -35.68 8.45 -3.94
N GLN A 252 -35.89 9.61 -4.57
CA GLN A 252 -35.79 9.77 -6.03
C GLN A 252 -34.36 10.04 -6.52
N VAL A 253 -33.42 10.33 -5.61
CA VAL A 253 -32.04 10.71 -5.94
C VAL A 253 -31.07 9.94 -5.04
N SER A 254 -30.09 9.29 -5.64
CA SER A 254 -29.12 8.46 -4.93
C SER A 254 -27.69 8.79 -5.36
N TYR A 255 -26.79 8.97 -4.39
CA TYR A 255 -25.38 9.18 -4.64
C TYR A 255 -24.54 8.07 -4.01
N ILE A 256 -23.26 7.99 -4.39
CA ILE A 256 -22.36 6.98 -3.86
C ILE A 256 -22.04 7.19 -2.37
N LYS A 257 -22.29 6.16 -1.57
CA LYS A 257 -21.97 6.09 -0.14
C LYS A 257 -20.55 5.56 0.07
N SER A 258 -20.23 4.46 -0.62
CA SER A 258 -18.93 3.81 -0.53
C SER A 258 -18.58 3.05 -1.81
N VAL A 259 -17.27 2.88 -2.05
CA VAL A 259 -16.71 1.97 -3.06
C VAL A 259 -15.94 0.88 -2.32
N ASP A 260 -16.23 -0.37 -2.61
CA ASP A 260 -15.47 -1.53 -2.12
C ASP A 260 -14.66 -2.12 -3.28
N VAL A 261 -13.37 -2.35 -3.06
CA VAL A 261 -12.47 -3.02 -4.00
C VAL A 261 -11.93 -4.26 -3.30
N ASP A 262 -12.38 -5.44 -3.72
CA ASP A 262 -11.77 -6.70 -3.34
C ASP A 262 -10.68 -7.02 -4.37
N VAL A 263 -9.45 -7.26 -3.93
CA VAL A 263 -8.33 -7.68 -4.79
C VAL A 263 -7.41 -8.61 -4.03
N GLN A 264 -7.13 -9.79 -4.57
CA GLN A 264 -6.19 -10.76 -3.97
C GLN A 264 -6.48 -11.09 -2.47
N GLY A 265 -7.76 -11.09 -2.07
CA GLY A 265 -8.16 -11.36 -0.68
C GLY A 265 -8.09 -10.15 0.27
N ILE A 266 -7.81 -8.96 -0.25
CA ILE A 266 -7.85 -7.68 0.46
C ILE A 266 -9.09 -6.93 0.02
N ARG A 267 -9.93 -6.50 0.97
CA ARG A 267 -11.07 -5.59 0.74
C ARG A 267 -10.67 -4.17 1.14
N ILE A 268 -10.74 -3.24 0.20
CA ILE A 268 -10.50 -1.81 0.41
C ILE A 268 -11.84 -1.08 0.30
N THR A 269 -12.29 -0.45 1.37
CA THR A 269 -13.52 0.35 1.40
C THR A 269 -13.16 1.83 1.40
N LEU A 270 -13.59 2.55 0.38
CA LEU A 270 -13.51 4.00 0.24
C LEU A 270 -14.88 4.58 0.62
N GLU A 271 -14.99 5.24 1.77
CA GLU A 271 -16.24 5.83 2.23
C GLU A 271 -16.33 7.31 1.89
N LYS A 272 -17.56 7.82 1.79
CA LYS A 272 -17.83 9.27 1.74
C LYS A 272 -17.12 9.98 2.90
N GLY A 273 -16.47 11.10 2.61
CA GLY A 273 -15.65 11.84 3.57
C GLY A 273 -14.15 11.51 3.51
N GLY A 274 -13.74 10.59 2.63
CA GLY A 274 -12.32 10.27 2.38
C GLY A 274 -11.74 9.20 3.31
N THR A 275 -12.57 8.53 4.11
CA THR A 275 -12.15 7.43 4.96
C THR A 275 -11.82 6.20 4.10
N VAL A 276 -10.63 5.62 4.32
CA VAL A 276 -10.18 4.40 3.65
C VAL A 276 -9.98 3.30 4.70
N LYS A 277 -10.72 2.20 4.56
CA LYS A 277 -10.58 1.00 5.39
C LYS A 277 -9.98 -0.11 4.55
N VAL A 278 -9.04 -0.86 5.10
CA VAL A 278 -8.44 -2.01 4.41
C VAL A 278 -8.54 -3.22 5.33
N GLN A 279 -9.19 -4.28 4.84
CA GLN A 279 -9.42 -5.52 5.54
C GLN A 279 -8.81 -6.67 4.76
N CYS A 280 -7.95 -7.45 5.38
CA CYS A 280 -7.45 -8.68 4.80
C CYS A 280 -8.42 -9.82 5.20
N GLU A 281 -8.98 -10.55 4.25
CA GLU A 281 -9.69 -11.78 4.58
C GLU A 281 -8.69 -12.80 5.14
N ARG A 282 -8.88 -13.28 6.37
CA ARG A 282 -8.16 -14.45 6.93
C ARG A 282 -8.63 -15.72 6.20
N ARG A 283 -8.41 -15.85 4.90
CA ARG A 283 -8.76 -17.08 4.17
C ARG A 283 -7.70 -18.14 4.44
N GLY A 284 -8.01 -19.03 5.37
CA GLY A 284 -7.46 -20.39 5.39
C GLY A 284 -7.96 -21.25 4.22
N ARG A 285 -8.00 -20.70 3.00
CA ARG A 285 -8.25 -21.47 1.77
C ARG A 285 -6.94 -21.52 1.00
N ASN A 286 -6.32 -22.70 0.99
CA ASN A 286 -5.25 -23.05 0.08
C ASN A 286 -5.66 -22.67 -1.35
N ILE A 287 -5.05 -21.62 -1.90
CA ILE A 287 -5.06 -21.37 -3.34
C ILE A 287 -3.81 -22.05 -3.88
N PRO A 288 -3.92 -23.16 -4.63
CA PRO A 288 -2.74 -23.82 -5.18
C PRO A 288 -2.03 -22.90 -6.18
N ILE A 289 -0.73 -22.70 -5.93
CA ILE A 289 0.21 -21.80 -6.63
C ILE A 289 0.35 -22.15 -8.13
N ALA A 290 -0.10 -23.33 -8.57
CA ALA A 290 -0.13 -23.71 -9.99
C ALA A 290 -1.11 -22.90 -10.86
N SER A 291 -2.02 -22.13 -10.25
CA SER A 291 -3.09 -21.42 -10.96
C SER A 291 -2.67 -20.02 -11.46
N LEU A 292 -1.49 -19.51 -11.06
CA LEU A 292 -1.11 -18.11 -11.26
C LEU A 292 -0.29 -17.82 -12.54
N LEU A 293 0.03 -18.85 -13.35
CA LEU A 293 0.93 -18.71 -14.50
C LEU A 293 0.30 -18.98 -15.88
N ALA A 294 -1.03 -18.97 -15.99
CA ALA A 294 -1.68 -19.09 -17.29
C ALA A 294 -2.97 -18.28 -17.36
N SER A 295 -2.86 -16.99 -17.72
CA SER A 295 -3.81 -16.20 -18.52
C SER A 295 -3.67 -14.70 -18.24
N LEU A 296 -2.66 -14.08 -18.86
CA LEU A 296 -2.74 -12.67 -19.18
C LEU A 296 -3.23 -12.58 -20.63
N PHE A 297 -4.18 -11.67 -20.86
CA PHE A 297 -4.81 -11.29 -22.13
C PHE A 297 -6.15 -11.99 -22.46
N SER A 298 -7.21 -11.17 -22.43
CA SER A 298 -8.63 -11.42 -22.70
C SER A 298 -9.47 -11.96 -21.53
N ALA A 299 -9.72 -11.11 -20.53
CA ALA A 299 -10.79 -11.31 -19.56
C ALA A 299 -12.05 -10.52 -19.97
N SER A 300 -13.22 -11.14 -19.88
CA SER A 300 -14.49 -10.41 -19.97
C SER A 300 -14.86 -9.87 -18.59
N TYR A 301 -15.56 -8.74 -18.53
CA TYR A 301 -16.01 -8.11 -17.29
C TYR A 301 -17.52 -7.86 -17.33
N GLN A 302 -18.18 -7.91 -16.18
CA GLN A 302 -19.62 -7.65 -16.09
C GLN A 302 -19.97 -6.63 -15.01
N VAL A 303 -21.06 -5.91 -15.26
CA VAL A 303 -21.72 -5.02 -14.32
C VAL A 303 -23.03 -5.66 -13.88
N SER A 304 -23.33 -5.69 -12.58
CA SER A 304 -24.57 -6.27 -12.07
C SER A 304 -25.14 -5.50 -10.88
N LYS A 305 -26.44 -5.67 -10.62
CA LYS A 305 -27.17 -5.01 -9.53
C LYS A 305 -27.62 -6.06 -8.53
N ARG A 306 -27.36 -5.84 -7.24
CA ARG A 306 -27.89 -6.64 -6.14
C ARG A 306 -28.61 -5.74 -5.14
N CYS A 307 -29.92 -5.94 -4.99
CA CYS A 307 -30.71 -5.32 -3.93
C CYS A 307 -31.17 -6.41 -2.98
N SER A 308 -31.02 -6.17 -1.68
CA SER A 308 -31.66 -6.94 -0.61
C SER A 308 -33.15 -6.66 -0.55
#